data_AF-A0A856MC89-F1
#
_entry.id   AF-A0A856MC89-F1
#
_cell.length_a   1.000
_cell.length_b   1.000
_cell.length_c   1.000
_cell.angle_alpha   90.00
_cell.angle_beta   90.00
_cell.angle_gamma   90.00
#
_symmetry.space_group_name_H-M   'P 1'
#
loop_
_entity.id
_entity.type
_entity.pdbx_description
1 polymer ?
#
loop_
_entity_poly.entity_id
_entity_poly.type
_entity_poly.pdbx_seq_one_letter_code
_entity_poly.pdbx_strand_id
1 'polypeptide(L)'
;MKIGQKFNSLTYSEYIYIIDNHKKFSDWNTLGLFRSLVETKKLDFNQKIEIRDYANKQFQRAFDFLQLKDPSTYFYLKTLGENITVADEDKIWKGIRFNQEKILKKKKIKHRNFGEYSKHNCGNDWCPYNGLMIKQGSLLAEGNMRFKSDKSRTVSVVKSENHRKQRKRMKKLIHQELVTF
;
A
#
# COMPACT_ATOMS: atom_id res chain seq x y z
N MET A 1 -8.37 26.50 -15.74
CA MET A 1 -9.57 25.80 -16.22
C MET A 1 -9.91 24.67 -15.26
N LYS A 2 -11.12 24.10 -15.35
CA LYS A 2 -11.49 22.85 -14.64
C LYS A 2 -11.84 21.78 -15.66
N ILE A 3 -11.62 20.51 -15.32
CA ILE A 3 -12.05 19.37 -16.15
C ILE A 3 -13.58 19.27 -16.10
N GLY A 4 -14.17 19.50 -14.93
CA GLY A 4 -15.63 19.64 -14.77
C GLY A 4 -16.41 18.32 -14.88
N GLN A 5 -15.75 17.18 -15.01
CA GLN A 5 -16.37 15.84 -15.04
C GLN A 5 -15.45 14.80 -14.39
N LYS A 6 -16.01 13.64 -14.02
CA LYS A 6 -15.24 12.53 -13.43
C LYS A 6 -14.36 11.88 -14.51
N PHE A 7 -13.14 11.52 -14.17
CA PHE A 7 -12.26 10.87 -15.16
C PHE A 7 -12.82 9.57 -15.73
N ASN A 8 -13.55 8.78 -14.92
CA ASN A 8 -14.07 7.49 -15.37
C ASN A 8 -15.22 7.62 -16.41
N SER A 9 -15.75 8.83 -16.62
CA SER A 9 -16.74 9.12 -17.67
C SER A 9 -16.11 9.66 -18.96
N LEU A 10 -14.78 9.84 -19.03
CA LEU A 10 -14.10 10.33 -20.21
C LEU A 10 -14.00 9.27 -21.31
N THR A 11 -14.00 9.73 -22.55
CA THR A 11 -13.62 9.00 -23.76
C THR A 11 -12.11 8.96 -23.92
N TYR A 12 -11.62 8.11 -24.81
CA TYR A 12 -10.19 7.98 -25.10
C TYR A 12 -9.53 9.33 -25.45
N SER A 13 -10.09 10.06 -26.40
CA SER A 13 -9.54 11.34 -26.86
C SER A 13 -9.53 12.39 -25.76
N GLU A 14 -10.54 12.40 -24.89
CA GLU A 14 -10.57 13.30 -23.73
C GLU A 14 -9.46 12.98 -22.73
N TYR A 15 -9.19 11.70 -22.46
CA TYR A 15 -8.07 11.29 -21.60
C TYR A 15 -6.73 11.82 -22.12
N ILE A 16 -6.44 11.63 -23.41
CA ILE A 16 -5.21 12.13 -24.03
C ILE A 16 -5.12 13.66 -23.91
N TYR A 17 -6.21 14.36 -24.25
CA TYR A 17 -6.27 15.81 -24.16
C TYR A 17 -6.00 16.33 -22.74
N ILE A 18 -6.60 15.74 -21.71
CA ILE A 18 -6.38 16.19 -20.33
C ILE A 18 -4.98 15.86 -19.81
N ILE A 19 -4.37 14.76 -20.26
CA ILE A 19 -3.00 14.40 -19.88
C ILE A 19 -2.02 15.43 -20.44
N ASP A 20 -2.15 15.78 -21.72
CA ASP A 20 -1.33 16.81 -22.37
C ASP A 20 -1.49 18.18 -21.73
N ASN A 21 -2.72 18.50 -21.33
CA ASN A 21 -3.07 19.82 -20.81
C ASN A 21 -3.19 19.85 -19.28
N HIS A 22 -2.68 18.85 -18.56
CA HIS A 22 -2.93 18.65 -17.12
C HIS A 22 -2.66 19.91 -16.26
N LYS A 23 -1.62 20.69 -16.61
CA LYS A 23 -1.25 21.92 -15.89
C LYS A 23 -2.28 23.05 -16.00
N LYS A 24 -3.15 23.01 -17.01
CA LYS A 24 -4.21 24.00 -17.22
C LYS A 24 -5.43 23.76 -16.31
N PHE A 25 -5.52 22.57 -15.71
CA PHE A 25 -6.66 22.14 -14.91
C PHE A 25 -6.37 22.26 -13.41
N SER A 26 -7.13 23.09 -12.71
CA SER A 26 -6.97 23.29 -11.26
C SER A 26 -7.42 22.09 -10.43
N ASP A 27 -8.31 21.27 -10.97
CA ASP A 27 -8.87 20.05 -10.38
C ASP A 27 -8.15 18.78 -10.86
N TRP A 28 -6.97 18.91 -11.49
CA TRP A 28 -6.18 17.77 -11.91
C TRP A 28 -5.75 16.88 -10.74
N ASN A 29 -5.88 15.56 -10.92
CA ASN A 29 -5.48 14.57 -9.93
C ASN A 29 -4.92 13.31 -10.58
N THR A 30 -3.60 13.14 -10.55
CA THR A 30 -2.93 11.96 -11.12
C THR A 30 -3.36 10.63 -10.47
N LEU A 31 -3.69 10.61 -9.17
CA LEU A 31 -4.22 9.40 -8.53
C LEU A 31 -5.62 9.09 -9.06
N GLY A 32 -6.45 10.12 -9.22
CA GLY A 32 -7.78 10.00 -9.83
C GLY A 32 -7.70 9.44 -11.25
N LEU A 33 -6.75 9.92 -12.06
CA LEU A 33 -6.51 9.48 -13.43
C LEU A 33 -6.24 7.97 -13.50
N PHE A 34 -5.37 7.45 -12.63
CA PHE A 34 -5.05 6.03 -12.66
C PHE A 34 -6.21 5.16 -12.14
N ARG A 35 -6.88 5.57 -11.06
CA ARG A 35 -8.06 4.87 -10.55
C ARG A 35 -9.18 4.79 -11.57
N SER A 36 -9.41 5.86 -12.33
CA SER A 36 -10.48 5.90 -13.30
C SER A 36 -10.30 4.93 -14.46
N LEU A 37 -9.07 4.52 -14.79
CA LEU A 37 -8.81 3.46 -15.77
C LEU A 37 -9.28 2.08 -15.28
N VAL A 38 -9.25 1.85 -13.96
CA VAL A 38 -9.82 0.65 -13.34
C VAL A 38 -11.35 0.71 -13.36
N GLU A 39 -11.90 1.86 -12.99
CA GLU A 39 -13.35 2.05 -12.77
C GLU A 39 -14.16 2.22 -14.06
N THR A 40 -13.55 2.72 -15.15
CA THR A 40 -14.29 3.08 -16.35
C THR A 40 -14.80 1.86 -17.10
N LYS A 41 -16.04 1.98 -17.58
CA LYS A 41 -16.71 1.03 -18.46
C LYS A 41 -16.76 1.50 -19.93
N LYS A 42 -16.30 2.73 -20.21
CA LYS A 42 -16.32 3.33 -21.55
C LYS A 42 -15.15 2.88 -22.43
N LEU A 43 -14.04 2.49 -21.80
CA LEU A 43 -12.82 2.12 -22.49
C LEU A 43 -12.67 0.60 -22.53
N ASP A 44 -12.22 0.09 -23.67
CA ASP A 44 -11.76 -1.29 -23.78
C ASP A 44 -10.36 -1.47 -23.16
N PHE A 45 -9.88 -2.73 -23.11
CA PHE A 45 -8.58 -3.04 -22.51
C PHE A 45 -7.41 -2.37 -23.24
N ASN A 46 -7.43 -2.31 -24.57
CA ASN A 46 -6.34 -1.74 -25.36
C ASN A 46 -6.27 -0.22 -25.14
N GLN A 47 -7.41 0.46 -25.15
CA GLN A 47 -7.50 1.88 -24.84
C GLN A 47 -6.98 2.20 -23.44
N LYS A 48 -7.35 1.39 -22.43
CA LYS A 48 -6.84 1.56 -21.07
C LYS A 48 -5.33 1.38 -20.98
N ILE A 49 -4.77 0.40 -21.69
CA ILE A 49 -3.32 0.15 -21.78
C ILE A 49 -2.62 1.35 -22.41
N GLU A 50 -3.12 1.82 -23.56
CA GLU A 50 -2.55 2.97 -24.26
C GLU A 50 -2.56 4.23 -23.40
N ILE A 51 -3.68 4.53 -22.74
CA ILE A 51 -3.77 5.70 -21.86
C ILE A 51 -2.86 5.56 -20.65
N ARG A 52 -2.77 4.36 -20.04
CA ARG A 52 -1.82 4.08 -18.94
C ARG A 52 -0.40 4.37 -19.37
N ASP A 53 0.02 3.82 -20.51
CA ASP A 53 1.39 3.94 -21.01
C ASP A 53 1.70 5.38 -21.42
N TYR A 54 0.72 6.05 -22.04
CA TYR A 54 0.79 7.46 -22.37
C TYR A 54 0.94 8.34 -21.13
N ALA A 55 0.10 8.15 -20.11
CA ALA A 55 0.19 8.86 -18.83
C ALA A 55 1.54 8.62 -18.14
N ASN A 56 2.06 7.39 -18.20
CA ASN A 56 3.33 7.03 -17.59
C ASN A 56 4.53 7.77 -18.18
N LYS A 57 4.49 8.19 -19.44
CA LYS A 57 5.53 9.07 -20.03
C LYS A 57 5.76 10.34 -19.21
N GLN A 58 4.71 10.89 -18.59
CA GLN A 58 4.79 12.10 -17.76
C GLN A 58 4.74 11.80 -16.25
N PHE A 59 4.00 10.77 -15.86
CA PHE A 59 3.61 10.54 -14.47
C PHE A 59 4.16 9.23 -13.87
N GLN A 60 5.21 8.64 -14.45
CA GLN A 60 5.80 7.38 -13.96
C GLN A 60 6.06 7.38 -12.45
N ARG A 61 6.60 8.48 -11.91
CA ARG A 61 6.90 8.58 -10.46
C ARG A 61 5.64 8.50 -9.61
N ALA A 62 4.53 9.06 -10.08
CA ALA A 62 3.24 9.00 -9.39
C ALA A 62 2.65 7.59 -9.49
N PHE A 63 2.75 6.96 -10.67
CA PHE A 63 2.37 5.58 -10.89
C PHE A 63 3.11 4.61 -9.97
N ASP A 64 4.44 4.71 -9.91
CA ASP A 64 5.26 3.88 -9.01
C ASP A 64 4.88 4.05 -7.54
N PHE A 65 4.45 5.25 -7.16
CA PHE A 65 4.02 5.57 -5.79
C PHE A 65 2.62 5.05 -5.45
N LEU A 66 1.82 4.63 -6.44
CA LEU A 66 0.57 3.92 -6.20
C LEU A 66 0.81 2.64 -5.40
N GLN A 67 1.97 1.98 -5.55
CA GLN A 67 2.34 0.83 -4.70
C GLN A 67 2.16 1.11 -3.20
N LEU A 68 2.36 2.35 -2.74
CA LEU A 68 2.12 2.73 -1.34
C LEU A 68 0.71 3.26 -1.09
N LYS A 69 0.19 4.10 -1.99
CA LYS A 69 -1.09 4.82 -1.78
C LYS A 69 -2.31 3.99 -2.11
N ASP A 70 -2.21 3.12 -3.11
CA ASP A 70 -3.31 2.32 -3.66
C ASP A 70 -2.74 1.10 -4.39
N PRO A 71 -2.27 0.08 -3.63
CA PRO A 71 -1.57 -1.04 -4.22
C PRO A 71 -2.46 -1.91 -5.10
N SER A 72 -3.78 -1.94 -4.86
CA SER A 72 -4.75 -2.65 -5.69
C SER A 72 -4.90 -2.02 -7.07
N THR A 73 -5.01 -0.68 -7.13
CA THR A 73 -4.99 0.05 -8.41
C THR A 73 -3.67 -0.17 -9.14
N TYR A 74 -2.53 -0.12 -8.43
CA TYR A 74 -1.23 -0.40 -9.03
C TYR A 74 -1.16 -1.81 -9.61
N PHE A 75 -1.61 -2.82 -8.86
CA PHE A 75 -1.65 -4.20 -9.30
C PHE A 75 -2.46 -4.32 -10.59
N TYR A 76 -3.72 -3.89 -10.57
CA TYR A 76 -4.62 -3.99 -11.73
C TYR A 76 -4.04 -3.32 -12.98
N LEU A 77 -3.50 -2.10 -12.85
CA LEU A 77 -2.94 -1.40 -14.00
C LEU A 77 -1.65 -2.04 -14.50
N LYS A 78 -0.85 -2.62 -13.61
CA LYS A 78 0.39 -3.31 -13.98
C LYS A 78 0.12 -4.59 -14.76
N THR A 79 -0.95 -5.29 -14.41
CA THR A 79 -1.33 -6.59 -14.98
C THR A 79 -2.44 -6.47 -16.03
N LEU A 80 -2.74 -5.25 -16.46
CA LEU A 80 -3.85 -4.97 -17.34
C LEU A 80 -3.65 -5.67 -18.70
N GLY A 81 -4.62 -6.50 -19.08
CA GLY A 81 -4.57 -7.29 -20.32
C GLY A 81 -3.78 -8.60 -20.21
N GLU A 82 -3.25 -8.94 -19.03
CA GLU A 82 -2.54 -10.19 -18.80
C GLU A 82 -3.46 -11.26 -18.20
N ASN A 83 -3.29 -12.51 -18.63
CA ASN A 83 -3.92 -13.67 -18.00
C ASN A 83 -3.03 -14.14 -16.83
N ILE A 84 -3.42 -13.77 -15.61
CA ILE A 84 -2.60 -13.97 -14.40
C ILE A 84 -3.10 -15.18 -13.63
N THR A 85 -2.19 -16.11 -13.29
CA THR A 85 -2.52 -17.23 -12.39
C THR A 85 -2.47 -16.79 -10.93
N VAL A 86 -3.06 -17.59 -10.03
CA VAL A 86 -2.98 -17.34 -8.58
C VAL A 86 -1.52 -17.28 -8.08
N ALA A 87 -0.63 -18.08 -8.67
CA ALA A 87 0.79 -18.08 -8.31
C ALA A 87 1.49 -16.78 -8.76
N ASP A 88 1.15 -16.28 -9.95
CA ASP A 88 1.66 -15.01 -10.47
C ASP A 88 1.17 -13.84 -9.63
N GLU A 89 -0.12 -13.82 -9.27
CA GLU A 89 -0.71 -12.82 -8.40
C GLU A 89 0.05 -12.73 -7.06
N ASP A 90 0.27 -13.84 -6.37
CA ASP A 90 1.01 -13.84 -5.10
C ASP A 90 2.46 -13.35 -5.29
N LYS A 91 3.12 -13.74 -6.38
CA LYS A 91 4.47 -13.26 -6.72
C LYS A 91 4.49 -11.74 -6.93
N ILE A 92 3.52 -11.20 -7.65
CA ILE A 92 3.41 -9.76 -7.91
C ILE A 92 3.13 -9.01 -6.60
N TRP A 93 2.21 -9.49 -5.77
CA TRP A 93 1.92 -8.89 -4.46
C TRP A 93 3.12 -8.92 -3.52
N LYS A 94 3.92 -10.01 -3.52
CA LYS A 94 5.22 -10.06 -2.83
C LYS A 94 6.16 -8.97 -3.35
N GLY A 95 6.21 -8.76 -4.66
CA GLY A 95 6.98 -7.69 -5.30
C GLY A 95 6.52 -6.29 -4.88
N ILE A 96 5.20 -6.04 -4.87
CA ILE A 96 4.61 -4.77 -4.41
C ILE A 96 5.03 -4.50 -2.97
N ARG A 97 4.88 -5.48 -2.07
CA ARG A 97 5.29 -5.34 -0.65
C ARG A 97 6.78 -5.04 -0.49
N PHE A 98 7.64 -5.70 -1.27
CA PHE A 98 9.08 -5.43 -1.27
C PHE A 98 9.39 -4.00 -1.73
N ASN A 99 8.74 -3.54 -2.79
CA ASN A 99 8.91 -2.18 -3.30
C ASN A 99 8.36 -1.11 -2.36
N GLN A 100 7.23 -1.37 -1.69
CA GLN A 100 6.72 -0.50 -0.63
C GLN A 100 7.80 -0.24 0.43
N GLU A 101 8.43 -1.31 0.94
CA GLU A 101 9.53 -1.20 1.92
C GLU A 101 10.70 -0.37 1.36
N LYS A 102 11.10 -0.63 0.11
CA LYS A 102 12.19 0.09 -0.57
C LYS A 102 11.86 1.58 -0.72
N ILE A 103 10.64 1.93 -1.11
CA ILE A 103 10.20 3.32 -1.28
C ILE A 103 10.21 4.04 0.07
N LEU A 104 9.67 3.43 1.13
CA LEU A 104 9.65 4.02 2.46
C LEU A 104 11.06 4.26 3.00
N LYS A 105 11.96 3.28 2.87
CA LYS A 105 13.37 3.43 3.25
C LYS A 105 14.05 4.57 2.47
N LYS A 106 13.91 4.57 1.14
CA LYS A 106 14.52 5.60 0.27
C LYS A 106 14.02 7.00 0.60
N LYS A 107 12.72 7.16 0.85
CA LYS A 107 12.10 8.45 1.20
C LYS A 107 12.21 8.78 2.69
N LYS A 108 12.81 7.92 3.52
CA LYS A 108 12.91 8.04 4.98
C LYS A 108 11.56 8.22 5.68
N ILE A 109 10.49 7.64 5.12
CA ILE A 109 9.15 7.72 5.71
C ILE A 109 8.98 6.59 6.72
N LYS A 110 8.57 6.94 7.95
CA LYS A 110 8.47 6.00 9.07
C LYS A 110 7.05 5.49 9.32
N HIS A 111 6.02 6.28 9.02
CA HIS A 111 4.63 5.84 9.18
C HIS A 111 4.23 4.90 8.04
N ARG A 112 3.24 4.04 8.29
CA ARG A 112 2.71 3.10 7.28
C ARG A 112 1.22 3.26 7.02
N ASN A 113 0.66 4.34 7.53
CA ASN A 113 -0.72 4.72 7.33
C ASN A 113 -0.86 5.41 5.97
N PHE A 114 -1.13 4.66 4.91
CA PHE A 114 -1.29 5.18 3.54
C PHE A 114 -2.54 4.63 2.89
N GLY A 115 -3.35 5.52 2.33
CA GLY A 115 -4.49 5.17 1.47
C GLY A 115 -5.36 4.08 2.07
N GLU A 116 -5.33 2.89 1.47
CA GLU A 116 -6.10 1.73 1.92
C GLU A 116 -5.77 1.32 3.36
N TYR A 117 -4.49 1.37 3.76
CA TYR A 117 -4.08 1.07 5.14
C TYR A 117 -4.51 2.14 6.16
N SER A 118 -4.99 3.28 5.68
CA SER A 118 -5.49 4.38 6.51
C SER A 118 -7.01 4.50 6.54
N LYS A 119 -7.71 3.54 5.96
CA LYS A 119 -9.17 3.48 5.95
C LYS A 119 -9.66 2.15 6.49
N HIS A 120 -10.81 2.17 7.13
CA HIS A 120 -11.55 0.94 7.39
C HIS A 120 -12.23 0.52 6.10
N ASN A 121 -11.95 -0.70 5.64
CA ASN A 121 -12.59 -1.35 4.50
C ASN A 121 -12.61 -2.85 4.81
N CYS A 122 -13.68 -3.34 5.46
CA CYS A 122 -13.78 -4.72 5.96
C CYS A 122 -14.38 -5.71 4.95
N GLY A 123 -14.60 -5.27 3.71
CA GLY A 123 -15.18 -6.09 2.64
C GLY A 123 -16.70 -6.30 2.75
N ASN A 124 -17.36 -5.78 3.79
CA ASN A 124 -18.82 -5.73 3.88
C ASN A 124 -19.33 -4.39 3.35
N ASP A 125 -20.04 -4.40 2.22
CA ASP A 125 -20.55 -3.19 1.57
C ASP A 125 -21.46 -2.33 2.47
N TRP A 126 -22.15 -2.94 3.42
CA TRP A 126 -23.08 -2.26 4.34
C TRP A 126 -22.43 -1.77 5.64
N CYS A 127 -21.10 -1.90 5.78
CA CYS A 127 -20.42 -1.45 6.98
C CYS A 127 -20.43 0.09 7.06
N PRO A 128 -20.97 0.70 8.14
CA PRO A 128 -21.04 2.15 8.30
C PRO A 128 -19.66 2.79 8.49
N TYR A 129 -18.63 2.00 8.78
CA TYR A 129 -17.26 2.48 8.94
C TYR A 129 -16.46 2.47 7.64
N ASN A 130 -16.99 1.92 6.54
CA ASN A 130 -16.26 1.88 5.27
C ASN A 130 -15.86 3.30 4.82
N GLY A 131 -14.57 3.45 4.48
CA GLY A 131 -13.99 4.74 4.11
C GLY A 131 -13.61 5.65 5.29
N LEU A 132 -13.95 5.28 6.53
CA LEU A 132 -13.55 6.02 7.73
C LEU A 132 -12.02 6.01 7.87
N MET A 133 -11.44 7.18 8.08
CA MET A 133 -9.99 7.31 8.30
C MET A 133 -9.63 6.73 9.67
N ILE A 134 -8.74 5.74 9.67
CA ILE A 134 -8.32 5.01 10.87
C ILE A 134 -6.86 5.29 11.21
N LYS A 135 -6.58 5.22 12.52
CA LYS A 135 -5.21 5.22 13.02
C LYS A 135 -4.64 3.80 12.95
N GLN A 136 -3.39 3.68 12.49
CA GLN A 136 -2.69 2.40 12.45
C GLN A 136 -2.67 1.73 13.84
N GLY A 137 -3.03 0.44 13.89
CA GLY A 137 -3.11 -0.34 15.12
C GLY A 137 -4.34 -0.08 16.01
N SER A 138 -5.32 0.70 15.54
CA SER A 138 -6.62 0.83 16.19
C SER A 138 -7.48 -0.43 16.01
N LEU A 139 -8.55 -0.55 16.80
CA LEU A 139 -9.48 -1.70 16.74
C LEU A 139 -10.20 -1.81 15.40
N LEU A 140 -10.45 -0.68 14.72
CA LEU A 140 -11.12 -0.63 13.42
C LEU A 140 -10.16 -0.87 12.23
N ALA A 141 -8.90 -1.20 12.51
CA ALA A 141 -7.91 -1.44 11.48
C ALA A 141 -7.98 -2.86 10.91
N GLU A 142 -8.55 -2.98 9.72
CA GLU A 142 -8.68 -4.24 8.98
C GLU A 142 -7.34 -4.76 8.44
N GLY A 143 -6.40 -3.86 8.18
CA GLY A 143 -5.10 -4.21 7.60
C GLY A 143 -4.00 -3.30 8.09
N ASN A 144 -2.79 -3.87 8.22
CA ASN A 144 -1.59 -3.11 8.52
C ASN A 144 -0.47 -3.52 7.56
N MET A 145 0.23 -2.53 6.99
CA MET A 145 1.42 -2.79 6.19
C MET A 145 2.55 -3.34 7.08
N ARG A 146 2.92 -4.58 6.84
CA ARG A 146 3.98 -5.33 7.55
C ARG A 146 5.05 -5.77 6.57
N PHE A 147 6.30 -5.74 7.01
CA PHE A 147 7.46 -6.17 6.25
C PHE A 147 8.17 -7.32 6.95
N LYS A 148 8.87 -8.15 6.18
CA LYS A 148 9.66 -9.26 6.74
C LYS A 148 10.80 -8.77 7.64
N SER A 149 11.25 -7.54 7.44
CA SER A 149 12.28 -6.89 8.26
C SER A 149 11.75 -6.36 9.60
N ASP A 150 10.45 -6.44 9.85
CA ASP A 150 9.85 -5.99 11.10
C ASP A 150 10.32 -6.86 12.26
N LYS A 151 10.70 -6.22 13.36
CA LYS A 151 11.02 -6.92 14.60
C LYS A 151 9.75 -7.58 15.14
N SER A 152 9.77 -8.91 15.30
CA SER A 152 8.68 -9.63 15.95
C SER A 152 8.57 -9.24 17.43
N ARG A 153 7.41 -8.67 17.81
CA ARG A 153 7.10 -8.32 19.21
C ARG A 153 7.16 -9.55 20.11
N THR A 154 6.61 -10.68 19.67
CA THR A 154 6.61 -11.94 20.41
C THR A 154 8.04 -12.41 20.67
N VAL A 155 8.91 -12.40 19.65
CA VAL A 155 10.32 -12.79 19.82
C VAL A 155 11.03 -11.86 20.80
N SER A 156 10.73 -10.55 20.79
CA SER A 156 11.32 -9.60 21.74
C SER A 156 10.89 -9.87 23.19
N VAL A 157 9.62 -10.21 23.41
CA VAL A 157 9.08 -10.56 24.74
C VAL A 157 9.72 -11.84 25.24
N VAL A 158 9.74 -12.89 24.42
CA VAL A 158 10.36 -14.18 24.77
C VAL A 158 11.84 -14.02 25.13
N LYS A 159 12.60 -13.25 24.36
CA LYS A 159 14.01 -12.94 24.69
C LYS A 159 14.13 -12.22 26.03
N SER A 160 13.30 -11.20 26.27
CA SER A 160 13.30 -10.45 27.53
C SER A 160 13.00 -11.36 28.73
N GLU A 161 11.99 -12.24 28.61
CA GLU A 161 11.64 -13.21 29.64
C GLU A 161 12.76 -14.22 29.90
N ASN A 162 13.40 -14.72 28.85
CA ASN A 162 14.52 -15.64 28.97
C ASN A 162 15.71 -14.98 29.68
N HIS A 163 16.04 -13.72 29.34
CA HIS A 163 17.06 -12.97 30.06
C HIS A 163 16.68 -12.73 31.53
N ARG A 164 15.40 -12.45 31.83
CA ARG A 164 14.91 -12.32 33.21
C ARG A 164 15.06 -13.63 33.99
N LYS A 165 14.73 -14.78 33.37
CA LYS A 165 14.90 -16.12 33.96
C LYS A 165 16.38 -16.45 34.20
N GLN A 166 17.26 -16.17 33.23
CA GLN A 166 18.71 -16.36 33.37
C GLN A 166 19.28 -15.55 34.53
N ARG A 167 18.94 -14.25 34.64
CA ARG A 167 19.38 -13.40 35.76
C ARG A 167 18.93 -13.95 37.11
N LYS A 168 17.68 -14.44 37.22
CA LYS A 168 17.18 -15.08 38.45
C LYS A 168 17.95 -16.36 38.78
N ARG A 169 18.26 -17.19 37.78
CA ARG A 169 19.03 -18.43 37.97
C ARG A 169 20.46 -18.14 38.45
N MET A 170 21.16 -17.19 37.82
CA MET A 170 22.49 -16.75 38.25
C MET A 170 22.48 -16.24 39.69
N LYS A 171 21.52 -15.37 40.05
CA LYS A 171 21.41 -14.88 41.43
C LYS A 171 21.24 -16.00 42.45
N LYS A 172 20.43 -17.03 42.13
CA LYS A 172 20.26 -18.21 42.99
C LYS A 172 21.55 -19.01 43.13
N LEU A 173 22.27 -19.25 42.03
CA LEU A 173 23.56 -19.97 42.05
C LEU A 173 24.59 -19.23 42.91
N ILE A 174 24.76 -17.93 42.69
CA ILE A 174 25.67 -17.09 43.50
C ILE A 174 25.29 -17.12 44.97
N HIS A 175 23.99 -17.03 45.29
CA HIS A 175 23.54 -17.11 46.69
C HIS A 175 23.80 -18.48 47.30
N GLN A 176 23.60 -19.57 46.56
CA GLN A 176 23.91 -20.93 47.01
C GLN A 176 25.41 -21.07 47.30
N GLU A 177 26.27 -20.62 46.40
CA GLU A 177 27.73 -20.64 46.59
C GLU A 177 28.18 -19.83 47.81
N LEU A 178 27.59 -18.67 48.06
CA LEU A 178 27.91 -17.81 49.21
C LEU A 178 27.39 -18.32 50.56
N VAL A 179 26.36 -19.18 50.58
CA VAL A 179 25.79 -19.79 51.81
C VAL A 179 26.50 -21.10 52.18
N THR A 180 27.27 -21.67 51.25
CA THR A 180 28.08 -22.89 51.45
C THR A 180 29.50 -22.64 51.99
N PHE A 181 29.85 -21.40 52.33
CA PHE A 181 31.04 -21.01 53.09
C PHE A 181 30.63 -20.52 54.48
#